data_AF-A0A959Y013-F1
#
_entry.id   AF-A0A959Y013-F1
#
_cell.length_a   1.000
_cell.length_b   1.000
_cell.length_c   1.000
_cell.angle_alpha   90.00
_cell.angle_beta   90.00
_cell.angle_gamma   90.00
#
_symmetry.space_group_name_H-M   'P 1'
#
loop_
_entity.id
_entity.type
_entity.pdbx_description
1 polymer ?
#
loop_
_entity_poly.entity_id
_entity_poly.type
_entity_poly.pdbx_seq_one_letter_code
_entity_poly.pdbx_strand_id
1 'polypeptide(L)'
;MYQRNKIQEESLHYEHLKHTGELPIVGVNTFLNKQGSPTVIPGEVIRSTTEEKEQQINNLRAFWKRNESRSENELAALRQIAISNGNLFAQLMEVVKYCSLGQITHALYEVGGQYRRNM
;
A
#
# COMPACT_ATOMS: atom_id res chain seq x y z
N MET A 1 14.95 -1.07 16.22
CA MET A 1 15.66 -0.75 14.97
C MET A 1 16.63 -1.84 14.49
N TYR A 2 16.67 -3.03 15.11
CA TYR A 2 17.61 -4.09 14.68
C TYR A 2 17.26 -4.70 13.31
N GLN A 3 16.01 -5.14 13.12
CA GLN A 3 15.59 -5.87 11.92
C GLN A 3 15.73 -5.00 10.66
N ARG A 4 15.26 -3.75 10.74
CA ARG A 4 15.36 -2.80 9.62
C ARG A 4 16.82 -2.50 9.27
N ASN A 5 17.67 -2.24 10.26
CA ASN A 5 19.07 -1.97 10.02
C ASN A 5 19.77 -3.18 9.43
N LYS A 6 19.53 -4.39 9.95
CA LYS A 6 20.11 -5.61 9.41
C LYS A 6 19.72 -5.83 7.95
N ILE A 7 18.44 -5.64 7.59
CA ILE A 7 18.00 -5.72 6.19
C ILE A 7 18.72 -4.68 5.32
N GLN A 8 18.89 -3.46 5.82
CA GLN A 8 19.59 -2.40 5.08
C GLN A 8 21.09 -2.71 4.93
N GLU A 9 21.76 -3.21 5.97
CA GLU A 9 23.16 -3.63 5.93
C GLU A 9 23.38 -4.75 4.93
N GLU A 10 22.56 -5.80 4.96
CA GLU A 10 22.66 -6.92 4.01
C GLU A 10 22.34 -6.47 2.57
N SER A 11 21.37 -5.57 2.39
CA SER A 11 21.08 -4.96 1.09
C SER A 11 22.28 -4.16 0.55
N LEU A 12 22.91 -3.34 1.40
CA LEU A 12 24.11 -2.58 1.04
C LEU A 12 25.30 -3.50 0.74
N HIS A 13 25.48 -4.57 1.51
CA HIS A 13 26.52 -5.56 1.26
C HIS A 13 26.33 -6.24 -0.10
N TYR A 14 25.11 -6.71 -0.39
CA TYR A 14 24.77 -7.29 -1.69
C TYR A 14 25.03 -6.31 -2.84
N GLU A 15 24.56 -5.06 -2.74
CA GLU A 15 24.78 -4.05 -3.77
C GLU A 15 26.28 -3.74 -3.92
N HIS A 16 27.05 -3.71 -2.83
CA HIS A 16 28.51 -3.55 -2.91
C HIS A 16 29.18 -4.69 -3.68
N LEU A 17 28.86 -5.96 -3.36
CA LEU A 17 29.41 -7.13 -4.06
C LEU A 17 29.01 -7.13 -5.56
N LYS A 18 27.77 -6.74 -5.86
CA LYS A 18 27.29 -6.58 -7.23
C LYS A 18 28.04 -5.47 -7.97
N HIS A 19 28.28 -4.33 -7.34
CA HIS A 19 28.97 -3.20 -7.98
C HIS A 19 30.48 -3.44 -8.15
N THR A 20 31.13 -4.09 -7.19
CA THR A 20 32.55 -4.46 -7.26
C THR A 20 32.82 -5.62 -8.21
N GLY A 21 31.81 -6.46 -8.49
CA GLY A 21 31.95 -7.64 -9.34
C GLY A 21 32.35 -8.91 -8.56
N GLU A 22 32.54 -8.81 -7.25
CA GLU A 22 32.79 -9.96 -6.37
C GLU A 22 31.63 -10.97 -6.40
N LEU A 23 30.39 -10.47 -6.56
CA LEU A 23 29.24 -11.28 -6.89
C LEU A 23 28.99 -11.25 -8.41
N PRO A 24 29.28 -12.33 -9.16
CA PRO A 24 29.10 -12.35 -10.61
C PRO A 24 27.61 -12.38 -10.98
N ILE A 25 27.15 -11.37 -11.71
CA ILE A 25 25.81 -11.26 -12.28
C ILE A 25 25.92 -11.14 -13.80
N VAL A 26 25.52 -12.20 -14.49
CA VAL A 26 25.56 -12.32 -15.96
C VAL A 26 24.69 -11.24 -16.61
N GLY A 27 25.27 -10.50 -17.55
CA GLY A 27 24.58 -9.42 -18.27
C GLY A 27 24.49 -8.09 -17.50
N VAL A 28 25.04 -8.03 -16.27
CA VAL A 28 25.05 -6.82 -15.41
C VAL A 28 26.47 -6.36 -15.09
N ASN A 29 27.31 -7.22 -14.52
CA ASN A 29 28.71 -6.88 -14.20
C ASN A 29 29.74 -7.85 -14.82
N THR A 30 29.29 -9.00 -15.33
CA THR A 30 30.11 -9.98 -16.04
C THR A 30 29.37 -10.51 -17.27
N PHE A 31 30.10 -11.09 -18.23
CA PHE A 31 29.58 -11.55 -19.52
C PHE A 31 28.77 -10.46 -20.26
N LEU A 32 29.31 -9.24 -20.30
CA LEU A 32 28.69 -8.09 -20.96
C LEU A 32 28.88 -8.14 -22.49
N ASN A 33 27.85 -7.69 -23.21
CA ASN A 33 27.94 -7.54 -24.65
C ASN A 33 28.88 -6.35 -25.01
N LYS A 34 29.79 -6.53 -25.97
CA LYS A 34 30.75 -5.50 -26.41
C LYS A 34 30.08 -4.26 -27.00
N GLN A 35 28.87 -4.40 -27.53
CA GLN A 35 28.06 -3.29 -28.07
C GLN A 35 27.16 -2.63 -27.00
N GLY A 36 27.28 -3.06 -25.73
CA GLY A 36 26.34 -2.72 -24.66
C GLY A 36 25.08 -3.58 -24.68
N SER A 37 24.34 -3.57 -23.59
CA SER A 37 23.03 -4.20 -23.47
C SER A 37 21.96 -3.11 -23.61
N PRO A 38 21.41 -2.86 -24.82
CA PRO A 38 20.36 -1.87 -24.97
C PRO A 38 19.16 -2.29 -24.12
N THR A 39 18.70 -1.40 -23.24
CA THR A 39 17.47 -1.61 -22.48
C THR A 39 16.33 -1.79 -23.47
N VAL A 40 15.75 -2.99 -23.51
CA VAL A 40 14.53 -3.24 -24.28
C VAL A 40 13.42 -2.47 -23.56
N ILE A 41 13.05 -1.31 -24.11
CA ILE A 41 11.91 -0.54 -23.61
C ILE A 41 10.68 -1.41 -23.90
N PRO A 42 9.95 -1.88 -22.88
CA PRO A 42 8.73 -2.64 -23.09
C PRO A 42 7.79 -1.77 -23.93
N GLY A 43 7.27 -2.31 -25.03
CA GLY A 43 6.46 -1.53 -25.97
C GLY A 43 5.20 -0.96 -25.30
N GLU A 44 4.41 -1.82 -24.67
CA GLU A 44 3.19 -1.42 -23.97
C GLU A 44 3.34 -1.68 -22.46
N VAL A 45 3.07 -0.66 -21.65
CA VAL A 45 2.99 -0.79 -20.20
C VAL A 45 1.51 -0.77 -19.84
N ILE A 46 1.04 -1.83 -19.20
CA ILE A 46 -0.33 -1.88 -18.69
C ILE A 46 -0.45 -0.89 -17.54
N ARG A 47 -1.23 0.17 -17.75
CA ARG A 47 -1.55 1.21 -16.77
C ARG A 47 -3.04 1.44 -16.76
N SER A 48 -3.58 1.88 -15.63
CA SER A 48 -4.98 2.27 -15.53
C SER A 48 -5.29 3.43 -16.49
N THR A 49 -6.39 3.34 -17.22
CA THR A 49 -6.86 4.43 -18.10
C THR A 49 -7.51 5.55 -17.30
N THR A 50 -7.79 6.68 -17.95
CA THR A 50 -8.53 7.79 -17.31
C THR A 50 -9.96 7.38 -17.01
N GLU A 51 -10.59 6.63 -17.92
CA GLU A 51 -11.95 6.15 -17.82
C GLU A 51 -12.12 5.22 -16.61
N GLU A 52 -11.17 4.32 -16.38
CA GLU A 52 -11.17 3.44 -15.20
C GLU A 52 -11.08 4.24 -13.88
N LYS A 53 -10.25 5.29 -13.85
CA LYS A 53 -10.12 6.15 -12.66
C LYS A 53 -11.41 6.91 -12.38
N GLU A 54 -11.99 7.53 -13.41
CA GLU A 54 -13.26 8.26 -13.29
C GLU A 54 -14.40 7.33 -12.88
N GLN A 55 -14.43 6.10 -13.42
CA GLN A 55 -15.41 5.09 -13.01
C GLN A 55 -15.30 4.79 -11.51
N GLN A 56 -14.10 4.65 -10.96
CA GLN A 56 -13.91 4.41 -9.53
C GLN A 56 -14.37 5.59 -8.66
N ILE A 57 -14.13 6.82 -9.10
CA ILE A 57 -14.61 8.04 -8.41
C ILE A 57 -16.14 8.08 -8.41
N ASN A 58 -16.77 7.79 -9.55
CA ASN A 58 -18.23 7.80 -9.67
C ASN A 58 -18.87 6.69 -8.84
N ASN A 59 -18.29 5.48 -8.86
CA ASN A 59 -18.72 4.37 -8.00
C ASN A 59 -18.66 4.74 -6.52
N LEU A 60 -17.57 5.40 -6.08
CA LEU A 60 -17.41 5.84 -4.69
C LEU A 60 -18.47 6.88 -4.30
N ARG A 61 -18.72 7.89 -5.15
CA ARG A 61 -19.74 8.91 -4.91
C ARG A 61 -21.14 8.31 -4.83
N ALA A 62 -21.47 7.37 -5.72
CA ALA A 62 -22.74 6.67 -5.70
C ALA A 62 -22.90 5.81 -4.43
N PHE A 63 -21.83 5.13 -4.01
CA PHE A 63 -21.82 4.34 -2.77
C PHE A 63 -22.05 5.22 -1.53
N TRP A 64 -21.39 6.39 -1.45
CA TRP A 64 -21.61 7.34 -0.36
C TRP A 64 -23.06 7.83 -0.32
N LYS A 65 -23.59 8.28 -1.46
CA LYS A 65 -24.96 8.78 -1.55
C LYS A 65 -26.00 7.73 -1.14
N ARG A 66 -25.79 6.46 -1.53
CA ARG A 66 -26.70 5.36 -1.17
C ARG A 66 -26.71 5.06 0.33
N ASN A 67 -25.60 5.28 1.02
CA ASN A 67 -25.39 4.85 2.40
C ASN A 67 -25.33 6.00 3.41
N GLU A 68 -25.63 7.24 2.99
CA GLU A 68 -25.51 8.47 3.79
C GLU A 68 -26.21 8.34 5.15
N SER A 69 -27.44 7.82 5.18
CA SER A 69 -28.25 7.66 6.39
C SER A 69 -27.68 6.70 7.45
N ARG A 70 -26.80 5.77 7.05
CA ARG A 70 -26.19 4.77 7.95
C ARG A 70 -24.72 5.02 8.24
N SER A 71 -24.01 5.63 7.30
CA SER A 71 -22.55 5.73 7.34
C SER A 71 -22.02 6.33 8.65
N GLU A 72 -22.58 7.44 9.11
CA GLU A 72 -22.12 8.12 10.33
C GLU A 72 -22.32 7.27 11.59
N ASN A 73 -23.48 6.61 11.71
CA ASN A 73 -23.79 5.73 12.84
C ASN A 73 -22.85 4.51 12.90
N GLU A 74 -22.58 3.88 11.75
CA GLU A 74 -21.68 2.73 11.67
C GLU A 74 -20.23 3.11 12.00
N LEU A 75 -19.77 4.28 11.55
CA LEU A 75 -18.44 4.80 11.89
C LEU A 75 -18.33 5.15 13.39
N ALA A 76 -19.38 5.70 13.99
CA ALA A 76 -19.43 5.97 15.41
C ALA A 76 -19.37 4.68 16.24
N ALA A 77 -20.11 3.65 15.84
CA ALA A 77 -20.05 2.33 16.47
C ALA A 77 -18.65 1.72 16.35
N LEU A 78 -18.00 1.82 15.19
CA LEU A 78 -16.63 1.36 14.98
C LEU A 78 -15.64 2.03 15.93
N ARG A 79 -15.69 3.36 16.07
CA ARG A 79 -14.85 4.11 17.01
C ARG A 79 -15.10 3.67 18.45
N GLN A 80 -16.36 3.49 18.84
CA GLN A 80 -16.69 3.05 20.19
C GLN A 80 -16.15 1.64 20.50
N ILE A 81 -16.23 0.71 19.55
CA ILE A 81 -15.67 -0.63 19.70
C ILE A 81 -14.13 -0.57 19.82
N ALA A 82 -13.47 0.30 19.04
CA ALA A 82 -12.04 0.50 19.15
C ALA A 82 -11.62 1.05 20.54
N ILE A 83 -12.34 2.07 21.05
CA ILE A 83 -12.06 2.68 22.36
C ILE A 83 -12.33 1.70 23.51
N SER A 84 -13.39 0.89 23.40
CA SER A 84 -13.75 -0.11 24.40
C SER A 84 -12.91 -1.40 24.34
N ASN A 85 -11.90 -1.45 23.48
CA ASN A 85 -11.04 -2.62 23.26
C ASN A 85 -11.84 -3.89 22.89
N GLY A 86 -12.93 -3.71 22.14
CA GLY A 86 -13.77 -4.80 21.63
C GLY A 86 -13.23 -5.45 20.36
N ASN A 87 -13.94 -6.45 19.84
CA ASN A 87 -13.56 -7.11 18.59
C ASN A 87 -13.84 -6.21 17.38
N LEU A 88 -12.80 -5.51 16.92
CA LEU A 88 -12.91 -4.57 15.80
C LEU A 88 -13.30 -5.26 14.49
N PHE A 89 -12.77 -6.46 14.23
CA PHE A 89 -13.04 -7.17 12.99
C PHE A 89 -14.51 -7.59 12.87
N ALA A 90 -15.14 -7.97 13.98
CA ALA A 90 -16.58 -8.24 14.01
C ALA A 90 -17.40 -7.01 13.60
N GLN A 91 -17.04 -5.82 14.10
CA GLN A 91 -17.71 -4.57 13.71
C GLN A 91 -17.39 -4.19 12.25
N LEU A 92 -16.18 -4.47 11.76
CA LEU A 92 -15.83 -4.23 10.36
C LEU A 92 -16.72 -5.01 9.39
N MET A 93 -17.15 -6.23 9.73
CA MET A 93 -18.07 -7.02 8.88
C MET A 93 -19.40 -6.29 8.62
N GLU A 94 -19.85 -5.43 9.52
CA GLU A 94 -21.05 -4.61 9.35
C GLU A 94 -20.74 -3.27 8.67
N VAL A 95 -19.69 -2.58 9.12
CA VAL A 95 -19.36 -1.22 8.67
C VAL A 95 -19.01 -1.17 7.17
N VAL A 96 -18.34 -2.19 6.63
CA VAL A 96 -17.93 -2.23 5.21
C VAL A 96 -19.12 -2.26 4.23
N LYS A 97 -20.32 -2.62 4.68
CA LYS A 97 -21.54 -2.59 3.87
C LYS A 97 -21.98 -1.15 3.55
N TYR A 98 -21.61 -0.19 4.40
CA TYR A 98 -22.11 1.18 4.37
C TYR A 98 -21.01 2.24 4.24
N CYS A 99 -19.77 1.92 4.60
CA CYS A 99 -18.66 2.86 4.64
C CYS A 99 -17.52 2.42 3.72
N SER A 100 -16.90 3.37 3.02
CA SER A 100 -15.76 3.09 2.15
C SER A 100 -14.49 2.85 2.96
N LEU A 101 -13.48 2.23 2.35
CA LEU A 101 -12.16 1.99 2.94
C LEU A 101 -11.56 3.26 3.55
N GLY A 102 -11.67 4.39 2.83
CA GLY A 102 -11.17 5.69 3.28
C GLY A 102 -11.90 6.19 4.54
N GLN A 103 -13.23 6.10 4.58
CA GLN A 103 -14.03 6.51 5.75
C GLN A 103 -13.66 5.70 7.00
N ILE A 104 -13.55 4.38 6.84
CA ILE A 104 -13.17 3.45 7.90
C ILE A 104 -11.76 3.77 8.42
N THR A 105 -10.80 3.94 7.51
CA THR A 105 -9.40 4.20 7.86
C THR A 105 -9.25 5.49 8.67
N HIS A 106 -9.90 6.58 8.23
CA HIS A 106 -9.85 7.86 8.95
C HIS A 106 -10.52 7.77 10.33
N ALA A 107 -11.68 7.11 10.44
CA ALA A 107 -12.33 6.89 11.72
C ALA A 107 -11.45 6.12 12.71
N LEU A 108 -10.67 5.14 12.24
CA LEU A 108 -9.72 4.41 13.07
C LEU A 108 -8.47 5.24 13.42
N TYR A 109 -8.03 6.16 12.57
CA TYR A 109 -6.93 7.07 12.91
C TYR A 109 -7.27 8.03 14.05
N GLU A 110 -8.52 8.46 14.16
CA GLU A 110 -8.98 9.35 15.24
C GLU A 110 -8.85 8.71 16.63
N VAL A 111 -8.98 7.38 16.71
CA VAL A 111 -9.02 6.63 17.99
C VAL A 111 -7.80 5.75 18.23
N GLY A 112 -7.17 5.22 17.18
CA GLY A 112 -6.02 4.33 17.25
C GLY A 112 -4.68 5.00 16.89
N GLY A 113 -4.72 6.26 16.45
CA GLY A 113 -3.56 6.98 15.97
C GLY A 113 -3.08 6.51 14.59
N GLN A 114 -2.02 7.15 14.11
CA GLN A 114 -1.39 6.82 12.83
C GLN A 114 -0.02 6.20 13.06
N TYR A 115 0.38 5.29 12.18
CA TYR A 115 1.72 4.73 12.22
C TYR A 115 2.77 5.85 12.08
N ARG A 116 3.61 6.00 13.10
CA ARG A 116 4.78 6.87 13.04
C ARG A 116 5.95 6.05 12.51
N ARG A 117 6.54 6.50 11.40
CA ARG A 117 7.76 5.88 10.87
C ARG A 117 8.85 5.95 11.92
N ASN A 118 9.31 4.79 12.35
CA ASN A 118 10.55 4.70 13.13
C ASN A 118 11.71 4.99 12.17
N MET A 119 12.59 5.93 12.54
CA MET A 119 13.84 6.18 11.83
C MET A 119 14.75 4.99 12.01
#